data_AF-A0A6J6BAE1-F1
#
_entry.id   AF-A0A6J6BAE1-F1
#
_cell.length_a   1.000
_cell.length_b   1.000
_cell.length_c   1.000
_cell.angle_alpha   90.00
_cell.angle_beta   90.00
_cell.angle_gamma   90.00
#
_symmetry.space_group_name_H-M   'P 1'
#
loop_
_entity.id
_entity.type
_entity.pdbx_description
1 polymer ?
#
loop_
_entity_poly.entity_id
_entity_poly.type
_entity_poly.pdbx_seq_one_letter_code
_entity_poly.pdbx_strand_id
1 'polypeptide(L)'
;MISRISLGLYRVCNGWVAALATLIFFVFSGTWLPSQGKAADVYTNGFPAPDTTFTYYTAADLQTWFAGYGATGRADYVQARYTFDLAWPLVYTFFLVAVLSWLLPKVTGLTSRWRMLNALPLLVLACDYIENIMGGILANSFPASNPLLANTMAFFTLTKWVFITVAFVAVVVAGIAALVKRFSKDKGELAHG
;
A
#
# COMPACT_ATOMS: atom_id res chain seq x y z
N MET A 1 -11.31 11.41 -18.87
CA MET A 1 -11.08 12.72 -18.22
C MET A 1 -10.26 12.47 -16.96
N ILE A 2 -9.16 13.21 -16.72
CA ILE A 2 -8.35 13.07 -15.50
C ILE A 2 -9.10 13.76 -14.35
N SER A 3 -9.17 13.12 -13.17
CA SER A 3 -9.85 13.70 -12.01
C SER A 3 -9.10 14.92 -11.44
N ARG A 4 -9.82 15.83 -10.76
CA ARG A 4 -9.20 17.01 -10.11
C ARG A 4 -8.11 16.62 -9.11
N ILE A 5 -8.32 15.52 -8.39
CA ILE A 5 -7.35 14.96 -7.44
C ILE A 5 -6.06 14.58 -8.18
N SER A 6 -6.16 13.74 -9.22
CA SER A 6 -5.01 13.31 -10.01
C SER A 6 -4.23 14.48 -10.62
N LEU A 7 -4.93 15.51 -11.11
CA LEU A 7 -4.30 16.74 -11.61
C LEU A 7 -3.56 17.52 -10.51
N GLY A 8 -4.14 17.60 -9.31
CA GLY A 8 -3.47 18.22 -8.15
C GLY A 8 -2.17 17.53 -7.79
N LEU A 9 -2.17 16.19 -7.77
CA LEU A 9 -0.97 15.39 -7.48
C LEU A 9 0.16 15.66 -8.49
N TYR A 10 -0.15 15.75 -9.78
CA TYR A 10 0.82 16.09 -10.82
C TYR A 10 1.46 17.48 -10.67
N ARG A 11 0.77 18.43 -10.05
CA ARG A 11 1.30 19.79 -9.84
C ARG A 11 2.31 19.85 -8.69
N VAL A 12 2.13 19.01 -7.68
CA VAL A 12 2.97 19.02 -6.48
C VAL A 12 4.16 18.07 -6.61
N CYS A 13 3.97 16.91 -7.24
CA CYS A 13 4.97 15.84 -7.26
C CYS A 13 5.98 16.02 -8.40
N ASN A 14 7.09 16.69 -8.10
CA ASN A 14 8.26 16.76 -8.99
C ASN A 14 9.30 15.69 -8.63
N GLY A 15 10.45 15.70 -9.33
CA GLY A 15 11.52 14.71 -9.12
C GLY A 15 12.14 14.73 -7.72
N TRP A 16 12.23 15.89 -7.07
CA TRP A 16 12.72 16.00 -5.70
C TRP A 16 11.75 15.41 -4.69
N VAL A 17 10.44 15.64 -4.89
CA VAL A 17 9.40 15.00 -4.06
C VAL A 17 9.43 13.49 -4.24
N ALA A 18 9.56 12.99 -5.47
CA ALA A 18 9.69 11.56 -5.74
C ALA A 18 10.96 10.97 -5.09
N ALA A 19 12.09 11.66 -5.13
CA ALA A 19 13.33 11.23 -4.49
C ALA A 19 13.20 11.20 -2.96
N LEU A 20 12.63 12.24 -2.36
CA LEU A 20 12.35 12.29 -0.92
C LEU A 20 11.39 11.17 -0.49
N ALA A 21 10.31 10.95 -1.24
CA ALA A 21 9.35 9.89 -0.95
C ALA A 21 10.00 8.50 -1.06
N THR A 22 10.89 8.32 -2.04
CA THR A 22 11.68 7.09 -2.20
C THR A 22 12.63 6.86 -1.02
N LEU A 23 13.33 7.91 -0.60
CA LEU A 23 14.22 7.85 0.57
C LEU A 23 13.42 7.46 1.83
N ILE A 24 12.31 8.15 2.11
CA ILE A 24 11.47 7.86 3.27
C ILE A 24 10.95 6.42 3.22
N PHE A 25 10.48 5.96 2.06
CA PHE A 25 9.99 4.60 1.90
C PHE A 25 11.05 3.54 2.23
N PHE A 26 12.25 3.67 1.66
CA PHE A 26 13.30 2.68 1.90
C PHE A 26 13.89 2.76 3.30
N VAL A 27 14.07 3.97 3.86
CA VAL A 27 14.51 4.14 5.25
C VAL A 27 13.48 3.51 6.19
N PHE A 28 12.19 3.83 6.02
CA PHE A 28 11.14 3.29 6.88
C PHE A 28 11.05 1.76 6.78
N SER A 29 11.09 1.24 5.55
CA SER A 29 11.05 -0.20 5.27
C SER A 29 12.26 -0.94 5.82
N GLY A 30 13.44 -0.31 5.82
CA GLY A 30 14.68 -0.93 6.31
C GLY A 30 14.84 -0.91 7.83
N THR A 31 14.06 -0.08 8.54
CA THR A 31 14.28 0.17 9.99
C THR A 31 13.07 -0.23 10.85
N TRP A 32 11.86 0.25 10.55
CA TRP A 32 10.66 -0.06 11.37
C TRP A 32 9.95 -1.35 10.96
N LEU A 33 9.93 -1.66 9.66
CA LEU A 33 9.22 -2.84 9.15
C LEU A 33 9.77 -4.17 9.70
N PRO A 34 11.11 -4.37 9.83
CA PRO A 34 11.66 -5.59 10.42
C PRO A 34 11.32 -5.74 11.90
N SER A 35 11.31 -4.64 12.67
CA SER A 35 10.89 -4.68 14.07
C SER A 35 9.41 -5.01 14.22
N GLN A 36 8.57 -4.44 13.35
CA GLN A 36 7.14 -4.76 13.35
C GLN A 36 6.87 -6.21 12.98
N GLY A 37 7.58 -6.75 11.98
CA GLY A 37 7.45 -8.15 11.58
C GLY A 37 7.79 -9.11 12.72
N LYS A 38 8.87 -8.86 13.47
CA LYS A 38 9.22 -9.65 14.66
C LYS A 38 8.18 -9.56 15.76
N ALA A 39 7.62 -8.37 16.00
CA ALA A 39 6.55 -8.20 16.98
C ALA A 39 5.29 -8.97 16.55
N ALA A 40 4.98 -8.95 15.25
CA ALA A 40 3.87 -9.71 14.67
C ALA A 40 4.03 -11.21 14.85
N ASP A 41 5.19 -11.78 14.55
CA ASP A 41 5.45 -13.22 14.75
C ASP A 41 5.20 -13.68 16.19
N VAL A 42 5.45 -12.79 17.16
CA VAL A 42 5.20 -13.06 18.58
C VAL A 42 3.70 -13.00 18.90
N TYR A 43 3.02 -11.90 18.56
CA TYR A 43 1.61 -11.73 18.96
C TYR A 43 0.64 -12.61 18.16
N THR A 44 1.01 -13.03 16.94
CA THR A 44 0.19 -13.95 16.15
C THR A 44 0.34 -15.40 16.55
N ASN A 45 1.39 -15.74 17.31
CA ASN A 45 1.62 -17.08 17.85
C ASN A 45 1.52 -18.18 16.77
N GLY A 46 2.14 -17.94 15.61
CA GLY A 46 2.16 -18.87 14.47
C GLY A 46 0.92 -18.88 13.59
N PHE A 47 -0.10 -18.07 13.89
CA PHE A 47 -1.26 -17.87 13.01
C PHE A 47 -1.03 -16.73 12.01
N PRO A 48 -1.72 -16.70 10.87
CA PRO A 48 -1.62 -15.60 9.91
C PRO A 48 -2.11 -14.27 10.49
N ALA A 49 -1.51 -13.15 10.08
CA ALA A 49 -2.10 -11.81 10.25
C ALA A 49 -3.01 -11.48 9.05
N PRO A 50 -4.26 -11.02 9.27
CA PRO A 50 -5.22 -10.79 8.20
C PRO A 50 -4.72 -9.82 7.11
N ASP A 51 -4.12 -8.71 7.51
CA ASP A 51 -3.61 -7.64 6.66
C ASP A 51 -2.43 -8.07 5.77
N THR A 52 -1.65 -9.06 6.20
CA THR A 52 -0.54 -9.64 5.44
C THR A 52 -0.94 -10.89 4.65
N THR A 53 -2.23 -11.24 4.66
CA THR A 53 -2.74 -12.41 3.92
C THR A 53 -3.14 -12.00 2.51
N PHE A 54 -2.55 -12.66 1.51
CA PHE A 54 -2.78 -12.38 0.08
C PHE A 54 -3.99 -13.12 -0.50
N THR A 55 -4.60 -14.01 0.27
CA THR A 55 -5.77 -14.82 -0.11
C THR A 55 -6.99 -14.42 0.69
N TYR A 56 -8.17 -14.75 0.17
CA TYR A 56 -9.42 -14.54 0.90
C TYR A 56 -9.45 -15.41 2.18
N TYR A 57 -9.99 -14.87 3.26
CA TYR A 57 -10.22 -15.57 4.53
C TYR A 57 -11.65 -15.35 5.00
N THR A 58 -12.15 -16.25 5.83
CA THR A 58 -13.52 -16.24 6.35
C THR A 58 -13.58 -15.75 7.79
N ALA A 59 -14.79 -15.51 8.27
CA ALA A 59 -15.03 -15.21 9.69
C ALA A 59 -14.58 -16.35 10.63
N ALA A 60 -14.67 -17.61 10.18
CA ALA A 60 -14.22 -18.76 10.97
C ALA A 60 -12.69 -18.81 11.08
N ASP A 61 -11.98 -18.44 10.00
CA ASP A 61 -10.52 -18.32 10.02
C ASP A 61 -10.08 -17.25 11.02
N LEU A 62 -10.68 -16.06 10.94
CA LEU A 62 -10.39 -14.98 11.90
C LEU A 62 -10.66 -15.38 13.35
N GLN A 63 -11.75 -16.09 13.64
CA GLN A 63 -12.02 -16.59 14.98
C GLN A 63 -10.95 -17.57 15.45
N THR A 64 -10.50 -18.46 14.56
CA THR A 64 -9.42 -19.41 14.85
C THR A 64 -8.10 -18.69 15.14
N TRP A 65 -7.75 -17.70 14.31
CA TRP A 65 -6.51 -16.94 14.47
C TRP A 65 -6.55 -16.10 15.76
N PHE A 66 -7.63 -15.35 16.00
CA PHE A 66 -7.79 -14.54 17.22
C PHE A 66 -7.88 -15.37 18.50
N ALA A 67 -8.39 -16.60 18.44
CA ALA A 67 -8.27 -17.54 19.55
C ALA A 67 -6.80 -17.92 19.79
N GLY A 68 -6.08 -18.23 18.72
CA GLY A 68 -4.66 -18.59 18.72
C GLY A 68 -3.71 -17.49 19.21
N TYR A 69 -4.01 -16.23 18.91
CA TYR A 69 -3.27 -15.06 19.40
C TYR A 69 -3.37 -14.92 20.93
N GLY A 70 -4.44 -15.44 21.54
CA GLY A 70 -4.73 -15.22 22.96
C GLY A 70 -5.10 -13.76 23.29
N ALA A 71 -5.37 -13.49 24.57
CA ALA A 71 -5.82 -12.17 24.99
C ALA A 71 -4.76 -11.07 24.80
N THR A 72 -3.51 -11.37 25.16
CA THR A 72 -2.37 -10.44 24.99
C THR A 72 -2.07 -10.21 23.52
N GLY A 73 -2.02 -11.26 22.70
CA GLY A 73 -1.71 -11.12 21.28
C GLY A 73 -2.78 -10.34 20.50
N ARG A 74 -4.07 -10.45 20.89
CA ARG A 74 -5.13 -9.59 20.35
C ARG A 74 -4.96 -8.12 20.75
N ALA A 75 -4.53 -7.84 21.99
CA ALA A 75 -4.27 -6.46 22.42
C ALA A 75 -3.10 -5.85 21.64
N ASP A 76 -2.01 -6.60 21.44
CA ASP A 76 -0.85 -6.18 20.65
C ASP A 76 -1.22 -5.99 19.16
N TYR A 77 -2.04 -6.90 18.62
CA TYR A 77 -2.61 -6.76 17.27
C TYR A 77 -3.40 -5.46 17.12
N VAL A 78 -4.28 -5.14 18.07
CA VAL A 78 -5.04 -3.87 18.07
C VAL A 78 -4.09 -2.69 18.16
N GLN A 79 -3.10 -2.73 19.07
CA GLN A 79 -2.13 -1.65 19.23
C GLN A 79 -1.36 -1.38 17.92
N ALA A 80 -0.95 -2.42 17.19
CA ALA A 80 -0.29 -2.27 15.89
C ALA A 80 -1.15 -1.46 14.89
N ARG A 81 -2.46 -1.74 14.83
CA ARG A 81 -3.41 -1.08 13.90
C ARG A 81 -3.57 0.40 14.12
N TYR A 82 -3.40 0.84 15.36
CA TYR A 82 -3.53 2.23 15.77
C TYR A 82 -2.18 2.90 16.06
N THR A 83 -1.06 2.27 15.67
CA THR A 83 0.29 2.85 15.79
C THR A 83 1.07 2.70 14.50
N PHE A 84 1.71 1.55 14.28
CA PHE A 84 2.52 1.28 13.10
C PHE A 84 1.67 1.36 11.81
N ASP A 85 0.48 0.77 11.79
CA ASP A 85 -0.38 0.78 10.59
C ASP A 85 -1.16 2.07 10.39
N LEU A 86 -0.97 3.09 11.22
CA LEU A 86 -1.32 4.46 10.85
C LEU A 86 -0.24 5.04 9.95
N ALA A 87 1.03 4.82 10.29
CA ALA A 87 2.17 5.39 9.59
C ALA A 87 2.51 4.63 8.29
N TRP A 88 2.49 3.29 8.33
CA TRP A 88 2.95 2.48 7.20
C TRP A 88 2.16 2.73 5.90
N PRO A 89 0.81 2.76 5.94
CA PRO A 89 0.01 3.11 4.77
C PRO A 89 0.28 4.49 4.19
N LEU A 90 0.58 5.48 5.03
CA LEU A 90 0.95 6.82 4.58
C LEU A 90 2.29 6.81 3.85
N VAL A 91 3.27 6.06 4.37
CA VAL A 91 4.61 5.97 3.81
C VAL A 91 4.57 5.36 2.40
N TYR A 92 3.95 4.19 2.23
CA TYR A 92 3.87 3.58 0.89
C TYR A 92 2.97 4.40 -0.05
N THR A 93 1.91 5.04 0.46
CA THR A 93 1.02 5.86 -0.37
C THR A 93 1.75 7.10 -0.87
N PHE A 94 2.48 7.79 0.00
CA PHE A 94 3.28 8.96 -0.37
C PHE A 94 4.31 8.59 -1.45
N PHE A 95 5.01 7.47 -1.26
CA PHE A 95 5.93 6.92 -2.25
C PHE A 95 5.26 6.67 -3.60
N LEU A 96 4.20 5.85 -3.63
CA LEU A 96 3.54 5.46 -4.87
C LEU A 96 2.95 6.68 -5.59
N VAL A 97 2.29 7.59 -4.86
CA VAL A 97 1.72 8.82 -5.43
C VAL A 97 2.81 9.71 -6.04
N ALA A 98 3.89 9.96 -5.30
CA ALA A 98 4.95 10.86 -5.74
C ALA A 98 5.69 10.30 -6.96
N VAL A 99 6.06 9.01 -6.91
CA VAL A 99 6.80 8.34 -7.98
C VAL A 99 5.93 8.18 -9.23
N LEU A 100 4.67 7.74 -9.10
CA LEU A 100 3.76 7.64 -10.26
C LEU A 100 3.47 9.02 -10.87
N SER A 101 3.25 10.05 -10.04
CA SER A 101 3.02 11.40 -10.52
C SER A 101 4.23 11.98 -11.27
N TRP A 102 5.44 11.60 -10.87
CA TRP A 102 6.67 12.01 -11.56
C TRP A 102 6.98 11.19 -12.82
N LEU A 103 6.70 9.88 -12.83
CA LEU A 103 7.05 8.97 -13.93
C LEU A 103 6.03 9.00 -15.08
N LEU A 104 4.73 8.93 -14.76
CA LEU A 104 3.67 8.80 -15.78
C LEU A 104 3.71 9.90 -16.85
N PRO A 105 4.00 11.19 -16.56
CA PRO A 105 4.06 12.22 -17.59
C PRO A 105 5.18 12.02 -18.61
N LYS A 106 6.24 11.27 -18.25
CA LYS A 106 7.39 11.00 -19.14
C LYS A 106 7.06 9.98 -20.22
N VAL A 107 6.10 9.09 -19.93
CA VAL A 107 5.77 7.91 -20.74
C VAL A 107 4.33 7.94 -21.28
N THR A 108 3.50 8.89 -20.84
CA THR A 108 2.10 9.03 -21.29
C THR A 108 1.77 10.43 -21.81
N GLY A 109 0.91 10.51 -22.83
CA GLY A 109 0.35 11.78 -23.32
C GLY A 109 -0.59 12.46 -22.31
N LEU A 110 -0.81 13.76 -22.46
CA LEU A 110 -1.58 14.61 -21.53
C LEU A 110 -3.01 14.11 -21.28
N THR A 111 -3.64 13.49 -22.27
CA THR A 111 -5.03 13.01 -22.23
C THR A 111 -5.16 11.53 -21.85
N SER A 112 -4.04 10.84 -21.61
CA SER A 112 -4.02 9.39 -21.35
C SER A 112 -4.74 9.03 -20.05
N ARG A 113 -5.66 8.05 -20.11
CA ARG A 113 -6.36 7.51 -18.92
C ARG A 113 -5.40 6.89 -17.90
N TRP A 114 -4.25 6.39 -18.37
CA TRP A 114 -3.22 5.79 -17.51
C TRP A 114 -2.64 6.79 -16.50
N ARG A 115 -2.81 8.09 -16.73
CA ARG A 115 -2.45 9.13 -15.76
C ARG A 115 -3.26 9.06 -14.46
N MET A 116 -4.44 8.44 -14.46
CA MET A 116 -5.22 8.29 -13.22
C MET A 116 -4.59 7.29 -12.23
N LEU A 117 -3.64 6.46 -12.66
CA LEU A 117 -2.94 5.53 -11.78
C LEU A 117 -2.20 6.24 -10.63
N ASN A 118 -1.85 7.52 -10.77
CA ASN A 118 -1.21 8.26 -9.68
C ASN A 118 -2.10 8.48 -8.46
N ALA A 119 -3.44 8.39 -8.61
CA ALA A 119 -4.40 8.54 -7.54
C ALA A 119 -4.86 7.19 -6.96
N LEU A 120 -4.55 6.08 -7.63
CA LEU A 120 -4.88 4.73 -7.15
C LEU A 120 -4.37 4.44 -5.73
N PRO A 121 -3.16 4.85 -5.32
CA PRO A 121 -2.68 4.60 -3.95
C PRO A 121 -3.53 5.25 -2.86
N LEU A 122 -4.31 6.29 -3.16
CA LEU A 122 -5.24 6.89 -2.20
C LEU A 122 -6.38 5.92 -1.85
N LEU A 123 -6.80 5.09 -2.80
CA LEU A 123 -7.78 4.02 -2.53
C LEU A 123 -7.16 2.88 -1.73
N VAL A 124 -5.86 2.58 -1.97
CA VAL A 124 -5.11 1.60 -1.18
C VAL A 124 -5.09 2.04 0.29
N LEU A 125 -4.71 3.30 0.56
CA LEU A 125 -4.72 3.89 1.90
C LEU A 125 -6.09 3.78 2.58
N ALA A 126 -7.16 4.13 1.87
CA ALA A 126 -8.50 4.05 2.42
C ALA A 126 -8.91 2.60 2.76
N CYS A 127 -8.60 1.63 1.88
CA CYS A 127 -8.87 0.22 2.13
C CYS A 127 -8.09 -0.29 3.35
N ASP A 128 -6.82 0.09 3.49
CA ASP A 128 -5.96 -0.27 4.61
C ASP A 128 -6.53 0.23 5.95
N TYR A 129 -6.91 1.50 6.02
CA TYR A 129 -7.49 2.06 7.24
C TYR A 129 -8.85 1.46 7.59
N ILE A 130 -9.70 1.20 6.60
CA ILE A 130 -10.98 0.52 6.84
C ILE A 130 -10.74 -0.89 7.39
N GLU A 131 -9.80 -1.62 6.79
CA GLU A 131 -9.40 -2.95 7.22
C GLU A 131 -8.84 -2.96 8.65
N ASN A 132 -7.95 -2.03 8.99
CA ASN A 132 -7.37 -1.88 10.32
C ASN A 132 -8.43 -1.56 11.39
N ILE A 133 -9.39 -0.69 11.07
CA ILE A 133 -10.51 -0.38 11.96
C ILE A 133 -11.36 -1.63 12.21
N MET A 134 -11.73 -2.36 11.14
CA MET A 134 -12.54 -3.58 11.25
C MET A 134 -11.81 -4.68 12.02
N GLY A 135 -10.51 -4.88 11.74
CA GLY A 135 -9.66 -5.83 12.45
C GLY A 135 -9.58 -5.49 13.94
N GLY A 136 -9.38 -4.22 14.29
CA GLY A 136 -9.36 -3.76 15.67
C GLY A 136 -10.70 -3.98 16.40
N ILE A 137 -11.83 -3.74 15.73
CA ILE A 137 -13.17 -4.02 16.28
C ILE A 137 -13.35 -5.52 16.52
N LEU A 138 -13.03 -6.35 15.53
CA LEU A 138 -13.21 -7.81 15.63
C LEU A 138 -12.31 -8.43 16.71
N ALA A 139 -11.05 -8.00 16.82
CA ALA A 139 -10.12 -8.47 17.83
C ALA A 139 -10.56 -8.09 19.25
N ASN A 140 -11.04 -6.85 19.45
CA ASN A 140 -11.55 -6.39 20.76
C ASN A 140 -12.90 -7.03 21.13
N SER A 141 -13.71 -7.40 20.14
CA SER A 141 -15.03 -8.01 20.38
C SER A 141 -14.97 -9.51 20.63
N PHE A 142 -13.80 -10.15 20.42
CA PHE A 142 -13.62 -11.59 20.62
C PHE A 142 -14.00 -12.01 22.06
N PRO A 143 -14.76 -13.10 22.26
CA PRO A 143 -15.11 -14.16 21.30
C PRO A 143 -16.42 -13.92 20.52
N ALA A 144 -17.04 -12.74 20.63
CA ALA A 144 -18.20 -12.44 19.80
C ALA A 144 -17.80 -12.43 18.32
N SER A 145 -18.59 -13.12 17.49
CA SER A 145 -18.37 -13.18 16.04
C SER A 145 -19.31 -12.22 15.32
N ASN A 146 -18.77 -11.50 14.33
CA ASN A 146 -19.55 -10.70 13.39
C ASN A 146 -19.14 -11.07 11.96
N PRO A 147 -19.79 -12.08 11.34
CA PRO A 147 -19.42 -12.56 10.02
C PRO A 147 -19.52 -11.51 8.92
N LEU A 148 -20.48 -10.58 9.01
CA LEU A 148 -20.62 -9.50 8.05
C LEU A 148 -19.40 -8.59 8.08
N LEU A 149 -18.99 -8.15 9.27
CA LEU A 149 -17.82 -7.29 9.45
C LEU A 149 -16.53 -8.01 9.03
N ALA A 150 -16.39 -9.29 9.38
CA ALA A 150 -15.25 -10.13 9.00
C ALA A 150 -15.11 -10.30 7.48
N ASN A 151 -16.20 -10.61 6.78
CA ASN A 151 -16.19 -10.76 5.32
C ASN A 151 -15.96 -9.41 4.61
N THR A 152 -16.48 -8.32 5.19
CA THR A 152 -16.22 -6.96 4.67
C THR A 152 -14.75 -6.59 4.83
N MET A 153 -14.15 -6.89 5.98
CA MET A 153 -12.71 -6.73 6.21
C MET A 153 -11.91 -7.51 5.17
N ALA A 154 -12.22 -8.80 4.96
CA ALA A 154 -11.53 -9.63 3.97
C ALA A 154 -11.63 -9.06 2.54
N PHE A 155 -12.78 -8.48 2.17
CA PHE A 155 -12.93 -7.78 0.89
C PHE A 155 -12.01 -6.56 0.78
N PHE A 156 -11.89 -5.74 1.84
CA PHE A 156 -10.97 -4.60 1.85
C PHE A 156 -9.51 -5.04 1.83
N THR A 157 -9.14 -6.11 2.53
CA THR A 157 -7.81 -6.73 2.47
C THR A 157 -7.45 -7.11 1.03
N LEU A 158 -8.32 -7.86 0.36
CA LEU A 158 -8.09 -8.30 -1.02
C LEU A 158 -8.03 -7.12 -1.99
N THR A 159 -8.95 -6.16 -1.86
CA THR A 159 -9.01 -4.97 -2.71
C THR A 159 -7.74 -4.12 -2.58
N LYS A 160 -7.27 -3.93 -1.34
CA LYS A 160 -5.99 -3.28 -1.03
C LYS A 160 -4.86 -3.98 -1.77
N TRP A 161 -4.73 -5.31 -1.63
CA TRP A 161 -3.65 -6.09 -2.25
C TRP A 161 -3.67 -6.05 -3.78
N VAL A 162 -4.85 -6.05 -4.40
CA VAL A 162 -4.97 -5.86 -5.85
C VAL A 162 -4.46 -4.47 -6.25
N PHE A 163 -4.93 -3.41 -5.59
CA PHE A 163 -4.59 -2.03 -5.96
C PHE A 163 -3.12 -1.68 -5.67
N ILE A 164 -2.56 -2.14 -4.55
CA ILE A 164 -1.15 -1.91 -4.22
C ILE A 164 -0.25 -2.62 -5.25
N THR A 165 -0.59 -3.84 -5.65
CA THR A 165 0.13 -4.59 -6.68
C THR A 165 0.09 -3.85 -8.02
N VAL A 166 -1.09 -3.39 -8.45
CA VAL A 166 -1.23 -2.60 -9.68
C VAL A 166 -0.39 -1.32 -9.62
N ALA A 167 -0.36 -0.63 -8.47
CA ALA A 167 0.43 0.59 -8.30
C ALA A 167 1.94 0.33 -8.39
N PHE A 168 2.46 -0.71 -7.73
CA PHE A 168 3.87 -1.08 -7.82
C PHE A 168 4.27 -1.54 -9.24
N VAL A 169 3.43 -2.35 -9.89
CA VAL A 169 3.65 -2.75 -11.29
C VAL A 169 3.69 -1.51 -12.19
N ALA A 170 2.79 -0.53 -11.98
CA ALA A 170 2.80 0.71 -12.73
C ALA A 170 4.08 1.54 -12.51
N VAL A 171 4.62 1.57 -11.29
CA VAL A 171 5.92 2.21 -11.00
C VAL A 171 7.04 1.54 -11.79
N VAL A 172 7.12 0.21 -11.76
CA VAL A 172 8.17 -0.56 -12.47
C VAL A 172 8.06 -0.35 -13.97
N VAL A 173 6.87 -0.52 -14.55
CA VAL A 173 6.63 -0.36 -15.99
C VAL A 173 6.93 1.07 -16.44
N ALA A 174 6.43 2.08 -15.73
CA ALA A 174 6.68 3.48 -16.08
C ALA A 174 8.17 3.85 -15.89
N GLY A 175 8.85 3.28 -14.89
CA GLY A 175 10.27 3.45 -14.65
C GLY A 175 11.12 2.91 -15.80
N ILE A 176 10.89 1.65 -16.19
CA ILE A 176 11.59 1.01 -17.32
C ILE A 176 11.32 1.79 -18.61
N ALA A 177 10.07 2.12 -18.91
CA ALA A 177 9.71 2.87 -20.11
C ALA A 177 10.37 4.27 -20.15
N ALA A 178 10.47 4.96 -19.01
CA ALA A 178 11.15 6.25 -18.92
C ALA A 178 12.66 6.12 -19.14
N LEU A 179 13.29 5.07 -18.62
CA LEU A 179 14.72 4.78 -18.84
C LEU A 179 15.01 4.47 -20.31
N VAL A 180 14.23 3.57 -20.93
CA VAL A 180 14.38 3.22 -22.35
C VAL A 180 14.26 4.46 -23.22
N LYS A 181 13.24 5.30 -22.99
CA LYS A 181 13.04 6.54 -23.74
C LYS A 181 14.20 7.52 -23.61
N ARG A 182 14.82 7.61 -22.43
CA ARG A 182 16.00 8.44 -22.20
C ARG A 182 17.19 7.97 -23.02
N PHE A 183 17.54 6.68 -22.92
CA PHE A 183 18.68 6.13 -23.67
C PHE A 183 18.49 6.18 -25.19
N SER A 184 17.27 6.01 -25.70
CA SER A 184 17.00 6.16 -27.14
C SER A 184 17.16 7.60 -27.63
N LYS A 185 16.90 8.60 -26.78
CA LYS A 185 17.10 10.02 -27.13
C LYS A 185 18.58 10.38 -27.16
N ASP A 186 19.34 9.94 -26.16
CA ASP A 186 20.78 10.18 -26.07
C ASP A 186 21.54 9.58 -27.27
N LYS A 187 21.12 8.40 -27.75
CA LYS A 187 21.68 7.80 -28.98
C LYS A 187 21.39 8.61 -30.25
N GLY A 188 20.22 9.24 -30.35
CA GLY A 188 19.86 10.08 -31.50
C GLY A 188 20.63 11.40 -31.51
N GLU A 189 20.89 11.99 -30.34
CA GLU A 189 21.70 13.21 -30.21
C GLU A 189 23.18 12.94 -30.55
N LEU A 190 23.74 11.81 -30.13
CA LEU A 190 25.11 11.40 -30.48
C LEU A 190 25.31 11.02 -31.96
N ALA A 191 24.24 10.65 -32.67
CA ALA A 191 24.31 10.27 -34.09
C ALA A 191 24.20 11.48 -35.05
N HIS A 192 23.85 12.66 -34.55
CA HIS A 192 23.60 13.87 -35.34
C HIS A 192 24.45 15.10 -34.91
N GLY A 193 25.36 14.94 -33.94
CA GLY A 193 26.36 15.94 -33.56
C GLY A 193 27.75 15.57 -34.04
#